data_AF-A0A8J7D1W3-F1
#
_entry.id   AF-A0A8J7D1W3-F1
#
_cell.length_a   1.000
_cell.length_b   1.000
_cell.length_c   1.000
_cell.angle_alpha   90.00
_cell.angle_beta   90.00
_cell.angle_gamma   90.00
#
_symmetry.space_group_name_H-M   'P 1'
#
loop_
_entity.id
_entity.type
_entity.pdbx_description
1 polymer ?
#
loop_
_entity_poly.entity_id
_entity_poly.type
_entity_poly.pdbx_seq_one_letter_code
_entity_poly.pdbx_strand_id
1 'polypeptide(L)'
;MNGVTQNYLYAKIYYDSNNNGLIDNGDEFYSDIAGSGRNGQITTTLGAGNYYIGIGQNSSNVNSNYSLQLSATSAPPSISSNPGNTLSTAYNIGTLTGTQTIKEFVGNVDPIDYYKFSLTDKCNGWCRQ
;
A
#
# COMPACT_ATOMS: atom_id res chain seq x y z
N MET A 1 -16.21 -3.96 -8.54
CA MET A 1 -16.93 -5.18 -8.95
C MET A 1 -18.39 -4.82 -9.12
N ASN A 2 -18.92 -5.07 -10.32
CA ASN A 2 -20.28 -4.68 -10.72
C ASN A 2 -21.01 -5.88 -11.35
N GLY A 3 -22.31 -5.77 -11.54
CA GLY A 3 -23.09 -6.76 -12.31
C GLY A 3 -23.48 -8.03 -11.54
N VAL A 4 -23.44 -7.98 -10.21
CA VAL A 4 -23.90 -9.08 -9.34
C VAL A 4 -25.42 -9.21 -9.46
N THR A 5 -25.92 -10.36 -9.93
CA THR A 5 -27.32 -10.48 -10.36
C THR A 5 -28.24 -10.97 -9.23
N GLN A 6 -27.75 -11.78 -8.30
CA GLN A 6 -28.43 -12.20 -7.07
C GLN A 6 -27.41 -12.44 -5.95
N ASN A 7 -27.77 -12.07 -4.72
CA ASN A 7 -26.99 -12.22 -3.47
C ASN A 7 -25.65 -11.45 -3.41
N TYR A 8 -25.07 -11.40 -2.22
CA TYR A 8 -23.85 -10.65 -1.95
C TYR A 8 -22.59 -11.47 -2.28
N LEU A 9 -21.61 -10.85 -2.94
CA LEU A 9 -20.24 -11.37 -3.10
C LEU A 9 -19.28 -10.50 -2.30
N TYR A 10 -18.26 -11.08 -1.68
CA TYR A 10 -17.14 -10.29 -1.18
C TYR A 10 -16.06 -10.16 -2.24
N ALA A 11 -15.35 -9.04 -2.20
CA ALA A 11 -14.07 -8.80 -2.85
C ALA A 11 -13.04 -8.51 -1.78
N LYS A 12 -11.91 -9.21 -1.81
CA LYS A 12 -10.82 -9.04 -0.85
C LYS A 12 -9.49 -8.84 -1.57
N ILE A 13 -8.65 -7.95 -1.07
CA ILE A 13 -7.26 -7.79 -1.50
C ILE A 13 -6.36 -8.44 -0.46
N TYR A 14 -5.47 -9.30 -0.94
CA TYR A 14 -4.45 -9.98 -0.15
C TYR A 14 -3.07 -9.49 -0.59
N TYR A 15 -2.19 -9.19 0.36
CA TYR A 15 -0.77 -8.96 0.11
C TYR A 15 -0.01 -10.25 0.44
N ASP A 16 0.62 -10.87 -0.56
CA ASP A 16 1.47 -12.05 -0.32
C ASP A 16 2.82 -11.57 0.22
N SER A 17 2.89 -11.46 1.54
CA SER A 17 4.04 -10.86 2.24
C SER A 17 5.30 -11.73 2.20
N ASN A 18 5.14 -13.05 2.03
CA ASN A 18 6.23 -14.03 2.05
C ASN A 18 6.52 -14.62 0.65
N ASN A 19 5.78 -14.20 -0.38
CA ASN A 19 5.88 -14.65 -1.77
C ASN A 19 5.78 -16.17 -1.93
N ASN A 20 4.97 -16.84 -1.11
CA ASN A 20 4.79 -18.29 -1.19
C ASN A 20 3.61 -18.72 -2.08
N GLY A 21 2.81 -17.77 -2.58
CA GLY A 21 1.64 -18.02 -3.41
C GLY A 21 0.45 -18.67 -2.68
N LEU A 22 0.46 -18.66 -1.34
CA LEU A 22 -0.63 -19.08 -0.47
C LEU A 22 -1.26 -17.85 0.17
N ILE A 23 -2.54 -17.96 0.56
CA ILE A 23 -3.20 -16.95 1.39
C ILE A 23 -3.02 -17.38 2.83
N ASP A 24 -2.19 -16.66 3.56
CA ASP A 24 -1.87 -16.88 4.96
C ASP A 24 -2.60 -15.91 5.89
N ASN A 25 -2.58 -16.21 7.19
CA ASN A 25 -3.12 -15.30 8.19
C ASN A 25 -2.28 -14.01 8.25
N GLY A 26 -2.92 -12.87 8.00
CA GLY A 26 -2.26 -11.57 7.93
C GLY A 26 -2.11 -11.01 6.51
N ASP A 27 -2.37 -11.82 5.47
CA ASP A 27 -2.30 -11.33 4.09
C ASP A 27 -3.55 -10.52 3.70
N GLU A 28 -4.70 -10.76 4.32
CA GLU A 28 -5.95 -10.02 4.03
C GLU A 28 -5.84 -8.56 4.48
N PHE A 29 -5.88 -7.63 3.53
CA PHE A 29 -5.68 -6.20 3.79
C PHE A 29 -6.96 -5.37 3.67
N TYR A 30 -7.76 -5.62 2.64
CA TYR A 30 -8.95 -4.82 2.34
C TYR A 30 -10.08 -5.70 1.85
N SER A 31 -11.32 -5.34 2.18
CA SER A 31 -12.51 -6.06 1.73
C SER A 31 -13.69 -5.12 1.45
N ASP A 32 -14.52 -5.47 0.48
CA ASP A 32 -15.84 -4.86 0.27
C ASP A 32 -16.83 -5.90 -0.25
N ILE A 33 -18.13 -5.59 -0.21
CA ILE A 33 -19.22 -6.49 -0.60
C ILE A 33 -20.02 -5.90 -1.77
N ALA A 34 -20.10 -6.62 -2.89
CA ALA A 34 -21.00 -6.29 -4.00
C ALA A 34 -22.34 -7.03 -3.87
N GLY A 35 -23.43 -6.44 -4.34
CA GLY A 35 -24.77 -7.05 -4.38
C GLY A 35 -25.61 -6.50 -5.52
N SER A 36 -26.86 -6.96 -5.66
CA SER A 36 -27.73 -6.65 -6.81
C SER A 36 -28.05 -5.16 -7.02
N GLY A 37 -27.90 -4.33 -5.99
CA GLY A 37 -28.06 -2.87 -6.07
C GLY A 37 -26.82 -2.07 -5.69
N ARG A 38 -25.68 -2.72 -5.41
CA ARG A 38 -24.47 -2.04 -4.96
C ARG A 38 -23.23 -2.68 -5.58
N ASN A 39 -22.41 -1.85 -6.19
CA ASN A 39 -21.09 -2.23 -6.64
C ASN A 39 -20.12 -2.28 -5.45
N GLY A 40 -19.32 -3.34 -5.36
CA GLY A 40 -18.21 -3.40 -4.41
C GLY A 40 -17.02 -2.62 -4.98
N GLN A 41 -16.44 -1.71 -4.21
CA GLN A 41 -15.33 -0.85 -4.64
C GLN A 41 -14.29 -0.72 -3.55
N ILE A 42 -13.04 -0.98 -3.91
CA ILE A 42 -11.87 -0.76 -3.05
C ILE A 42 -11.00 0.29 -3.74
N THR A 43 -10.77 1.41 -3.06
CA THR A 43 -9.90 2.49 -3.52
C THR A 43 -8.91 2.78 -2.41
N THR A 44 -7.66 2.38 -2.61
CA THR A 44 -6.60 2.47 -1.61
C THR A 44 -5.25 2.68 -2.29
N THR A 45 -4.26 3.18 -1.55
CA THR A 45 -2.88 3.23 -1.98
C THR A 45 -2.19 1.94 -1.55
N LEU A 46 -1.52 1.27 -2.49
CA LEU A 46 -0.76 0.05 -2.24
C LEU A 46 0.73 0.32 -2.49
N GLY A 47 1.59 -0.26 -1.65
CA GLY A 47 3.03 -0.24 -1.88
C GLY A 47 3.42 -1.20 -3.01
N ALA A 48 4.69 -1.19 -3.40
CA ALA A 48 5.20 -2.19 -4.33
C ALA A 48 5.12 -3.59 -3.69
N GLY A 49 4.55 -4.56 -4.40
CA GLY A 49 4.34 -5.89 -3.86
C GLY A 49 3.47 -6.76 -4.74
N ASN A 50 3.35 -8.03 -4.36
CA ASN A 50 2.46 -8.99 -5.01
C ASN A 50 1.13 -9.01 -4.27
N TYR A 51 0.05 -8.71 -4.98
CA TYR A 51 -1.29 -8.68 -4.43
C TYR A 51 -2.22 -9.62 -5.19
N TYR A 52 -3.15 -10.24 -4.46
CA TYR A 52 -4.18 -11.12 -5.00
C TYR A 52 -5.56 -10.55 -4.70
N ILE A 53 -6.51 -10.81 -5.59
CA ILE A 53 -7.91 -10.43 -5.39
C ILE A 53 -8.76 -11.70 -5.29
N GLY A 54 -9.35 -11.93 -4.13
CA GLY A 54 -10.30 -13.01 -3.89
C GLY A 54 -11.73 -12.53 -4.06
N ILE A 55 -12.48 -13.17 -4.96
CA ILE A 55 -13.92 -12.98 -5.10
C ILE A 55 -14.62 -14.23 -4.62
N GLY A 56 -15.52 -14.09 -3.65
CA GLY A 56 -16.21 -15.24 -3.07
C GLY A 56 -17.65 -14.95 -2.66
N GLN A 57 -18.37 -16.04 -2.43
CA GLN A 57 -19.76 -16.00 -1.96
C GLN A 57 -19.79 -15.40 -0.54
N ASN A 58 -20.66 -14.43 -0.28
CA ASN A 58 -20.86 -13.88 1.08
C ASN A 58 -21.79 -14.76 1.94
N SER A 59 -22.53 -15.67 1.32
CA SER A 59 -23.33 -16.70 1.99
C SER A 59 -23.30 -17.99 1.17
N SER A 60 -23.54 -19.13 1.83
CA SER A 60 -23.52 -20.43 1.15
C SER A 60 -24.54 -20.50 0.01
N ASN A 61 -24.20 -21.23 -1.05
CA ASN A 61 -25.05 -21.50 -2.23
C ASN A 61 -25.41 -20.27 -3.08
N VAL A 62 -24.54 -19.25 -3.11
CA VAL A 62 -24.70 -18.08 -3.96
C VAL A 62 -24.03 -18.30 -5.33
N ASN A 63 -24.83 -18.44 -6.38
CA ASN A 63 -24.32 -18.42 -7.75
C ASN A 63 -24.57 -17.03 -8.35
N SER A 64 -23.51 -16.36 -8.77
CA SER A 64 -23.61 -15.00 -9.32
C SER A 64 -22.51 -14.75 -10.34
N ASN A 65 -22.87 -14.05 -11.42
CA ASN A 65 -21.89 -13.51 -12.35
C ASN A 65 -21.33 -12.20 -11.79
N TYR A 66 -20.11 -11.84 -12.19
CA TYR A 66 -19.51 -10.56 -11.81
C TYR A 66 -18.59 -10.04 -12.91
N SER A 67 -18.41 -8.71 -12.92
CA SER A 67 -17.37 -8.04 -13.68
C SER A 67 -16.38 -7.38 -12.73
N LEU A 68 -15.08 -7.65 -12.93
CA LEU A 68 -13.98 -7.03 -12.20
C LEU A 68 -13.29 -5.99 -13.07
N GLN A 69 -13.11 -4.79 -12.53
CA GLN A 69 -12.32 -3.73 -13.15
C GLN A 69 -11.21 -3.34 -12.20
N LEU A 70 -9.99 -3.27 -12.72
CA LEU A 70 -8.79 -2.88 -11.99
C LEU A 70 -8.12 -1.70 -12.71
N SER A 71 -7.73 -0.70 -11.95
CA SER A 71 -6.92 0.41 -12.43
C SER A 71 -5.94 0.83 -11.33
N ALA A 72 -4.77 1.28 -11.75
CA ALA A 72 -3.75 1.80 -10.85
C ALA A 72 -3.04 2.97 -11.52
N THR A 73 -2.74 3.99 -10.74
CA THR A 73 -1.89 5.11 -11.16
C THR A 73 -0.58 4.99 -10.39
N SER A 74 0.52 4.77 -11.10
CA SER A 74 1.84 4.65 -10.47
C SER A 74 2.32 6.00 -9.94
N ALA A 75 2.80 6.03 -8.71
CA ALA A 75 3.51 7.17 -8.11
C ALA A 75 4.91 6.69 -7.67
N PRO A 76 5.89 6.63 -8.59
CA PRO A 76 7.21 6.10 -8.26
C PRO A 76 7.95 7.01 -7.28
N PRO A 77 8.81 6.44 -6.42
CA PRO A 77 9.64 7.22 -5.53
C PRO A 77 10.67 8.07 -6.29
N SER A 78 11.17 9.12 -5.63
CA SER A 78 12.21 9.98 -6.17
C SER A 78 13.62 9.51 -5.82
N ILE A 79 13.76 8.41 -5.07
CA ILE A 79 15.04 7.82 -4.65
C ILE A 79 15.13 6.37 -5.14
N SER A 80 16.37 5.88 -5.32
CA SER A 80 16.63 4.56 -5.91
C SER A 80 16.62 3.40 -4.90
N SER A 81 16.53 3.71 -3.61
CA SER A 81 16.56 2.72 -2.53
C SER A 81 15.61 3.12 -1.42
N ASN A 82 14.85 2.15 -0.92
CA ASN A 82 13.97 2.30 0.22
C ASN A 82 14.75 2.84 1.45
N PRO A 83 14.22 3.85 2.16
CA PRO A 83 14.85 4.42 3.36
C PRO A 83 14.98 3.47 4.54
N GLY A 84 14.20 2.41 4.55
CA GLY A 84 14.33 1.26 5.42
C GLY A 84 13.70 1.51 6.79
N ASN A 85 13.29 0.39 7.39
CA ASN A 85 12.52 0.36 8.63
C ASN A 85 13.39 0.43 9.91
N THR A 86 14.70 0.69 9.80
CA THR A 86 15.63 0.82 10.93
C THR A 86 16.61 1.98 10.75
N LEU A 87 17.15 2.50 11.84
CA LEU A 87 18.21 3.53 11.77
C LEU A 87 19.48 3.06 11.04
N SER A 88 19.81 1.77 11.13
CA SER A 88 20.95 1.18 10.41
C SER A 88 20.75 1.18 8.89
N THR A 89 19.51 1.04 8.43
CA THR A 89 19.14 1.01 7.00
C THR A 89 18.76 2.37 6.45
N ALA A 90 18.73 3.41 7.29
CA ALA A 90 18.29 4.76 6.93
C ALA A 90 18.90 5.28 5.62
N TYR A 91 18.07 5.83 4.73
CA TYR A 91 18.52 6.49 3.50
C TYR A 91 19.46 7.64 3.85
N ASN A 92 20.68 7.60 3.33
CA ASN A 92 21.66 8.64 3.59
C ASN A 92 21.48 9.81 2.62
N ILE A 93 20.89 10.91 3.11
CA ILE A 93 20.81 12.17 2.39
C ILE A 93 22.20 12.83 2.30
N GLY A 94 23.12 12.48 3.21
CA GLY A 94 24.44 13.09 3.31
C GLY A 94 24.40 14.45 4.02
N THR A 95 25.26 15.38 3.61
CA THR A 95 25.25 16.72 4.19
C THR A 95 24.09 17.55 3.65
N LEU A 96 23.21 18.01 4.54
CA LEU A 96 22.07 18.83 4.18
C LEU A 96 22.46 20.31 4.13
N THR A 97 22.59 20.87 2.93
CA THR A 97 22.98 22.28 2.68
C THR A 97 21.82 23.16 2.21
N GLY A 98 20.63 22.58 2.00
CA GLY A 98 19.44 23.30 1.53
C GLY A 98 18.22 22.37 1.49
N THR A 99 17.11 22.87 0.96
CA THR A 99 15.87 22.10 0.83
C THR A 99 16.09 20.89 -0.08
N GLN A 100 15.75 19.70 0.44
CA GLN A 100 15.65 18.47 -0.32
C GLN A 100 14.18 18.02 -0.34
N THR A 101 13.66 17.68 -1.50
CA THR A 101 12.32 17.12 -1.64
C THR A 101 12.45 15.66 -2.05
N ILE A 102 12.07 14.77 -1.15
CA ILE A 102 12.04 13.32 -1.39
C ILE A 102 10.59 12.89 -1.44
N LYS A 103 10.22 12.15 -2.49
CA LYS A 103 8.95 11.45 -2.62
C LYS A 103 9.21 9.97 -2.38
N GLU A 104 8.49 9.40 -1.43
CA GLU A 104 8.56 7.98 -1.11
C GLU A 104 7.19 7.52 -0.62
N PHE A 105 7.05 6.21 -0.43
CA PHE A 105 5.86 5.56 0.07
C PHE A 105 6.06 5.05 1.51
N VAL A 106 5.09 5.30 2.38
CA VAL A 106 4.93 4.59 3.65
C VAL A 106 3.53 3.99 3.69
N GLY A 107 3.41 2.73 4.12
CA GLY A 107 2.14 2.05 4.26
C GLY A 107 2.27 0.65 4.86
N ASN A 108 1.21 -0.15 4.80
CA ASN A 108 1.14 -1.44 5.52
C ASN A 108 2.28 -2.42 5.16
N VAL A 109 2.80 -2.36 3.93
CA VAL A 109 3.91 -3.22 3.46
C VAL A 109 5.29 -2.57 3.65
N ASP A 110 5.33 -1.27 3.91
CA ASP A 110 6.54 -0.47 4.12
C ASP A 110 6.27 0.56 5.23
N PRO A 111 6.27 0.12 6.50
CA PRO A 111 5.61 0.87 7.57
C PRO A 111 6.42 2.07 8.07
N ILE A 112 7.72 2.12 7.83
CA ILE A 112 8.63 3.11 8.39
C ILE A 112 9.76 3.45 7.41
N ASP A 113 9.90 4.74 7.13
CA ASP A 113 11.06 5.29 6.44
C ASP A 113 11.99 6.01 7.41
N TYR A 114 13.25 5.61 7.47
CA TYR A 114 14.30 6.39 8.14
C TYR A 114 15.21 7.11 7.16
N TYR A 115 15.46 8.40 7.44
CA TYR A 115 16.42 9.21 6.69
C TYR A 115 17.51 9.69 7.65
N LYS A 116 18.75 9.74 7.18
CA LYS A 116 19.89 10.30 7.93
C LYS A 116 20.59 11.39 7.13
N PHE A 117 21.04 12.42 7.83
CA PHE A 117 21.79 13.53 7.26
C PHE A 117 22.77 14.11 8.28
N SER A 118 23.75 14.86 7.80
CA SER A 118 24.68 15.66 8.61
C SER A 118 24.50 17.16 8.31
N LEU A 119 24.82 18.00 9.28
CA LEU A 119 24.88 19.46 9.13
C LEU A 119 26.33 19.90 9.28
N THR A 120 26.81 20.77 8.39
CA THR A 120 28.15 21.36 8.49
C THR A 120 28.16 22.67 9.26
N ASP A 121 27.03 23.38 9.31
CA ASP A 121 26.87 24.63 10.04
C ASP A 121 25.94 24.46 11.25
N LYS A 122 26.17 25.28 12.29
CA LYS A 122 25.23 25.41 13.42
C LYS A 122 23.96 26.11 12.91
N CYS A 123 23.00 25.30 12.45
CA CYS A 123 21.59 25.59 12.19
C CYS A 123 21.23 27.04 11.75
N ASN A 124 20.76 27.21 10.51
CA ASN A 124 20.04 28.40 10.08
C ASN A 124 18.70 28.54 10.86
N GLY A 125 18.71 29.35 11.92
CA GLY A 125 17.51 29.99 12.49
C GLY A 125 16.84 29.36 13.72
N TRP A 126 17.23 28.16 14.17
CA TRP A 126 16.57 27.49 15.31
C TRP A 126 17.43 27.28 16.56
N CYS A 127 18.66 27.81 16.60
CA CYS A 127 19.37 27.97 17.86
C CYS A 127 19.04 29.35 18.44
N ARG A 128 18.18 29.41 19.45
CA ARG A 128 18.27 30.52 20.41
C ARG A 128 19.64 30.44 21.08
N GLN A 129 20.23 31.63 21.24
CA GLN A 129 21.59 31.97 21.67
C GLN A 129 22.17 31.08 22.77
#